data_AF-A0A920BE18-F1
#
_entry.id   AF-A0A920BE18-F1
#
_cell.length_a   1.000
_cell.length_b   1.000
_cell.length_c   1.000
_cell.angle_alpha   90.00
_cell.angle_beta   90.00
_cell.angle_gamma   90.00
#
_symmetry.space_group_name_H-M   'P 1'
#
loop_
_entity.id
_entity.type
_entity.pdbx_description
1 polymer ?
#
loop_
_entity_poly.entity_id
_entity_poly.type
_entity_poly.pdbx_seq_one_letter_code
_entity_poly.pdbx_strand_id
1 'polypeptide(L)'
;MKKILNDPYQYVDEMLAGLCSAHPELYRQAGEAGRVIARSEKIKNGKVGIVSGGGSGHLPIFTGYVGQGLLDACAIGDVFASPSVDQMADAMREANGGAGVLRLYGNYGGDVMNFDMAGEMLEMEDVESSTVLLADDVASASKQEREKRRGVAGMVYAFKIAGAAAEEMNNLNEVTRIAQKTADACHSVGAALTPCTVPQAGKPTFEISDDEMEMGMGIHGEPGVWRGKLKKRTR
;
A
#
# COMPACT_ATOMS: atom_id res chain seq x y z
N MET A 1 25.41 -9.43 5.35
CA MET A 1 24.06 -8.84 5.53
C MET A 1 23.66 -9.00 7.00
N LYS A 2 23.18 -7.94 7.67
CA LYS A 2 22.63 -8.01 9.04
C LYS A 2 21.10 -8.00 8.98
N LYS A 3 20.49 -9.17 8.76
CA LYS A 3 19.03 -9.35 8.68
C LYS A 3 18.66 -10.63 9.45
N ILE A 4 17.51 -10.60 10.14
CA ILE A 4 16.94 -11.77 10.78
C ILE A 4 15.90 -12.33 9.79
N LEU A 5 16.29 -13.34 9.03
CA LEU A 5 15.45 -14.04 8.06
C LEU A 5 16.03 -15.44 7.80
N ASN A 6 15.19 -16.35 7.33
CA ASN A 6 15.62 -17.69 6.90
C ASN A 6 16.06 -17.64 5.42
N ASP A 7 15.17 -17.98 4.50
CA ASP A 7 15.36 -17.88 3.06
C ASP A 7 14.83 -16.52 2.56
N PRO A 8 15.66 -15.68 1.90
CA PRO A 8 15.20 -14.41 1.33
C PRO A 8 14.01 -14.51 0.37
N TYR A 9 13.81 -15.66 -0.28
CA TYR A 9 12.66 -15.89 -1.16
C TYR A 9 11.36 -16.20 -0.40
N GLN A 10 11.46 -16.75 0.81
CA GLN A 10 10.31 -17.05 1.67
C GLN A 10 10.00 -15.95 2.67
N TYR A 11 10.80 -14.88 2.71
CA TYR A 11 10.68 -13.79 3.68
C TYR A 11 9.25 -13.26 3.82
N VAL A 12 8.56 -13.01 2.70
CA VAL A 12 7.20 -12.45 2.75
C VAL A 12 6.21 -13.50 3.25
N ASP A 13 6.29 -14.75 2.78
CA ASP A 13 5.41 -15.83 3.23
C ASP A 13 5.53 -16.07 4.73
N GLU A 14 6.75 -16.21 5.23
CA GLU A 14 7.05 -16.41 6.66
C GLU A 14 6.56 -15.23 7.50
N MET A 15 6.75 -14.00 7.02
CA MET A 15 6.30 -12.79 7.70
C MET A 15 4.77 -12.71 7.78
N LEU A 16 4.04 -13.05 6.70
CA LEU A 16 2.57 -13.05 6.70
C LEU A 16 2.02 -14.16 7.61
N ALA A 17 2.60 -15.36 7.56
CA ALA A 17 2.23 -16.46 8.44
C ALA A 17 2.48 -16.11 9.92
N GLY A 18 3.61 -15.45 10.20
CA GLY A 18 3.94 -14.95 11.53
C GLY A 18 2.95 -13.90 12.04
N LEU A 19 2.54 -12.95 11.18
CA LEU A 19 1.54 -11.94 11.52
C LEU A 19 0.20 -12.57 11.90
N CYS A 20 -0.33 -13.48 11.09
CA CYS A 20 -1.60 -14.15 11.36
C CYS A 20 -1.53 -15.10 12.56
N SER A 21 -0.36 -15.71 12.82
CA SER A 21 -0.17 -16.54 14.01
C SER A 21 -0.08 -15.71 15.30
N ALA A 22 0.49 -14.50 15.23
CA ALA A 22 0.63 -13.61 16.37
C ALA A 22 -0.68 -12.91 16.74
N HIS A 23 -1.53 -12.63 15.75
CA HIS A 23 -2.79 -11.89 15.91
C HIS A 23 -3.96 -12.54 15.14
N PRO A 24 -4.29 -13.82 15.40
CA PRO A 24 -5.37 -14.53 14.71
C PRO A 24 -6.76 -13.92 14.97
N GLU A 25 -6.90 -13.17 16.07
CA GLU A 25 -8.10 -12.41 16.41
C GLU A 25 -8.30 -11.18 15.50
N LEU A 26 -7.25 -10.69 14.84
CA LEU A 26 -7.32 -9.52 13.96
C LEU A 26 -7.20 -9.90 12.48
N TYR A 27 -6.35 -10.88 12.16
CA TYR A 27 -5.96 -11.18 10.79
C TYR A 27 -6.20 -12.64 10.42
N ARG A 28 -6.50 -12.85 9.14
CA ARG A 28 -6.41 -14.15 8.48
C ARG A 28 -5.72 -14.02 7.13
N GLN A 29 -5.02 -15.06 6.73
CA GLN A 29 -4.55 -15.23 5.36
C GLN A 29 -5.69 -15.72 4.48
N ALA A 30 -5.70 -15.25 3.23
CA ALA A 30 -6.68 -15.58 2.22
C ALA A 30 -6.04 -15.65 0.82
N GLY A 31 -6.86 -16.02 -0.18
CA GLY A 31 -6.44 -16.26 -1.55
C GLY A 31 -5.65 -17.56 -1.72
N GLU A 32 -5.60 -18.07 -2.95
CA GLU A 32 -4.93 -19.35 -3.25
C GLU A 32 -3.44 -19.31 -2.92
N ALA A 33 -2.79 -18.18 -3.19
CA ALA A 33 -1.37 -17.97 -2.92
C ALA A 33 -1.05 -17.63 -1.45
N GLY A 34 -2.04 -17.45 -0.57
CA GLY A 34 -1.81 -17.07 0.83
C GLY A 34 -1.21 -15.67 1.04
N ARG A 35 -1.23 -14.82 0.00
CA ARG A 35 -0.65 -13.47 -0.04
C ARG A 35 -1.65 -12.34 0.21
N VAL A 36 -2.88 -12.68 0.60
CA VAL A 36 -3.90 -11.71 1.02
C VAL A 36 -4.00 -11.74 2.54
N ILE A 37 -3.98 -10.57 3.16
CA ILE A 37 -4.34 -10.39 4.57
C ILE A 37 -5.70 -9.71 4.64
N ALA A 38 -6.65 -10.36 5.28
CA ALA A 38 -7.98 -9.83 5.51
C ALA A 38 -8.27 -9.78 7.01
N ARG A 39 -9.30 -9.00 7.37
CA ARG A 39 -9.86 -9.04 8.72
C ARG A 39 -10.28 -10.48 9.07
N SER A 40 -10.00 -10.88 10.30
CA SER A 40 -10.49 -12.13 10.89
C SER A 40 -12.02 -12.20 10.84
N GLU A 41 -12.67 -11.11 11.25
CA GLU A 41 -14.11 -10.90 11.15
C GLU A 41 -14.53 -10.59 9.70
N LYS A 42 -15.62 -11.21 9.28
CA LYS A 42 -16.23 -10.91 7.98
C LYS A 42 -16.79 -9.49 7.94
N ILE A 43 -16.74 -8.90 6.76
CA ILE A 43 -17.25 -7.56 6.50
C ILE A 43 -18.77 -7.55 6.64
N LYS A 44 -19.29 -6.46 7.20
CA LYS A 44 -20.73 -6.26 7.34
C LYS A 44 -21.38 -6.20 5.97
N ASN A 45 -22.49 -6.94 5.81
CA ASN A 45 -23.27 -6.89 4.58
C ASN A 45 -23.80 -5.46 4.32
N GLY A 46 -23.66 -4.98 3.09
CA GLY A 46 -23.99 -3.63 2.66
C GLY A 46 -22.91 -2.59 2.91
N LYS A 47 -21.73 -2.97 3.44
CA LYS A 47 -20.60 -2.05 3.64
C LYS A 47 -19.75 -1.97 2.37
N VAL A 48 -19.30 -0.77 2.01
CA VAL A 48 -18.25 -0.61 0.99
C VAL A 48 -16.97 -1.25 1.50
N GLY A 49 -16.36 -2.10 0.69
CA GLY A 49 -15.06 -2.70 0.96
C GLY A 49 -13.92 -1.71 0.74
N ILE A 50 -12.95 -1.66 1.64
CA ILE A 50 -11.71 -0.90 1.40
C ILE A 50 -10.55 -1.87 1.20
N VAL A 51 -9.96 -1.86 0.00
CA VAL A 51 -8.82 -2.71 -0.34
C VAL A 51 -7.59 -1.88 -0.68
N SER A 52 -6.42 -2.39 -0.34
CA SER A 52 -5.13 -1.84 -0.74
C SER A 52 -4.16 -2.97 -1.10
N GLY A 53 -2.91 -2.64 -1.39
CA GLY A 53 -1.90 -3.62 -1.69
C GLY A 53 -0.72 -3.02 -2.41
N GLY A 54 0.31 -3.84 -2.56
CA GLY A 54 1.58 -3.45 -3.18
C GLY A 54 2.71 -4.36 -2.71
N GLY A 55 3.92 -4.02 -3.12
CA GLY A 55 5.10 -4.76 -2.71
C GLY A 55 5.34 -4.72 -1.20
N SER A 56 5.83 -5.82 -0.65
CA SER A 56 6.28 -5.88 0.74
C SER A 56 7.52 -5.00 0.98
N GLY A 57 7.93 -4.85 2.24
CA GLY A 57 9.09 -4.04 2.64
C GLY A 57 8.75 -2.70 3.28
N HIS A 58 7.47 -2.34 3.32
CA HIS A 58 6.96 -1.06 3.86
C HIS A 58 6.21 -1.20 5.19
N LEU A 59 6.47 -2.29 5.94
CA LEU A 59 5.77 -2.58 7.20
C LEU A 59 5.78 -1.36 8.14
N PRO A 60 4.64 -0.97 8.74
CA PRO A 60 3.38 -1.73 8.82
C PRO A 60 2.44 -1.60 7.60
N ILE A 61 2.80 -0.86 6.56
CA ILE A 61 1.98 -0.77 5.34
C ILE A 61 2.17 -2.05 4.52
N PHE A 62 1.12 -2.76 4.10
CA PHE A 62 -0.31 -2.44 4.25
C PHE A 62 -0.98 -3.16 5.44
N THR A 63 -0.42 -4.30 5.84
CA THR A 63 -1.07 -5.29 6.72
C THR A 63 -1.45 -4.75 8.10
N GLY A 64 -0.63 -3.87 8.68
CA GLY A 64 -0.92 -3.24 9.97
C GLY A 64 -2.09 -2.23 9.93
N TYR A 65 -2.61 -1.93 8.75
CA TYR A 65 -3.80 -1.09 8.55
C TYR A 65 -5.03 -1.91 8.14
N VAL A 66 -4.98 -3.24 8.18
CA VAL A 66 -6.17 -4.09 8.07
C VAL A 66 -6.89 -4.11 9.42
N GLY A 67 -8.16 -3.73 9.46
CA GLY A 67 -8.92 -3.62 10.70
C GLY A 67 -10.20 -2.79 10.57
N GLN A 68 -11.06 -2.83 11.59
CA GLN A 68 -12.30 -2.06 11.60
C GLN A 68 -12.04 -0.55 11.47
N GLY A 69 -12.72 0.09 10.51
CA GLY A 69 -12.55 1.53 10.25
C GLY A 69 -11.23 1.91 9.56
N LEU A 70 -10.53 0.93 8.98
CA LEU A 70 -9.34 1.06 8.14
C LEU A 70 -9.53 0.23 6.85
N LEU A 71 -8.54 -0.56 6.44
CA LEU A 71 -8.63 -1.50 5.32
C LEU A 71 -9.38 -2.77 5.74
N ASP A 72 -10.10 -3.38 4.82
CA ASP A 72 -10.75 -4.68 5.02
C ASP A 72 -9.88 -5.86 4.57
N ALA A 73 -9.11 -5.66 3.49
CA ALA A 73 -8.11 -6.60 3.02
C ALA A 73 -6.97 -5.90 2.29
N CYS A 74 -5.83 -6.58 2.16
CA CYS A 74 -4.75 -6.14 1.28
C CYS A 74 -4.02 -7.31 0.62
N ALA A 75 -3.63 -7.13 -0.65
CA ALA A 75 -2.75 -8.05 -1.38
C ALA A 75 -1.28 -7.66 -1.19
N ILE A 76 -0.41 -8.63 -0.90
CA ILE A 76 1.01 -8.38 -0.60
C ILE A 76 1.90 -9.12 -1.59
N GLY A 77 2.62 -8.37 -2.42
CA GLY A 77 3.61 -8.89 -3.36
C GLY A 77 4.95 -9.18 -2.69
N ASP A 78 5.94 -9.54 -3.49
CA ASP A 78 7.32 -9.65 -3.03
C ASP A 78 7.89 -8.28 -2.63
N VAL A 79 9.09 -8.27 -2.04
CA VAL A 79 9.70 -7.02 -1.55
C VAL A 79 9.89 -6.05 -2.71
N PHE A 80 9.19 -4.91 -2.65
CA PHE A 80 9.15 -3.85 -3.67
C PHE A 80 8.63 -4.29 -5.06
N ALA A 81 7.86 -5.37 -5.13
CA ALA A 81 7.21 -5.83 -6.36
C ALA A 81 5.70 -5.95 -6.17
N SER A 82 4.92 -5.39 -7.10
CA SER A 82 3.45 -5.43 -7.08
C SER A 82 2.93 -6.87 -6.97
N PRO A 83 1.88 -7.15 -6.17
CA PRO A 83 1.15 -8.41 -6.18
C PRO A 83 0.60 -8.71 -7.57
N SER A 84 0.34 -9.99 -7.88
CA SER A 84 -0.29 -10.36 -9.15
C SER A 84 -1.74 -9.87 -9.22
N VAL A 85 -2.29 -9.81 -10.44
CA VAL A 85 -3.70 -9.50 -10.69
C VAL A 85 -4.62 -10.42 -9.88
N ASP A 86 -4.35 -11.74 -9.86
CA ASP A 86 -5.15 -12.71 -9.11
C ASP A 86 -5.13 -12.44 -7.60
N GLN A 87 -3.96 -12.09 -7.04
CA GLN A 87 -3.85 -11.74 -5.62
C GLN A 87 -4.64 -10.47 -5.27
N MET A 88 -4.65 -9.48 -6.16
CA MET A 88 -5.44 -8.26 -5.97
C MET A 88 -6.94 -8.55 -6.11
N ALA A 89 -7.35 -9.37 -7.08
CA ALA A 89 -8.73 -9.80 -7.24
C ALA A 89 -9.21 -10.57 -6.01
N ASP A 90 -8.40 -11.49 -5.47
CA ASP A 90 -8.69 -12.20 -4.21
C ASP A 90 -8.86 -11.22 -3.04
N ALA A 91 -7.97 -10.23 -2.89
CA ALA A 91 -8.12 -9.21 -1.86
C ALA A 91 -9.41 -8.38 -2.03
N MET A 92 -9.78 -8.06 -3.26
CA MET A 92 -11.03 -7.35 -3.53
C MET A 92 -12.27 -8.21 -3.20
N ARG A 93 -12.26 -9.51 -3.53
CA ARG A 93 -13.34 -10.44 -3.15
C ARG A 93 -13.47 -10.55 -1.64
N GLU A 94 -12.34 -10.62 -0.93
CA GLU A 94 -12.32 -10.65 0.53
C GLU A 94 -12.79 -9.32 1.14
N ALA A 95 -12.58 -8.19 0.44
CA ALA A 95 -13.06 -6.87 0.81
C ALA A 95 -14.56 -6.64 0.47
N ASN A 96 -15.18 -7.49 -0.35
CA ASN A 96 -16.53 -7.22 -0.87
C ASN A 96 -17.63 -7.43 0.19
N GLY A 97 -18.17 -6.33 0.71
CA GLY A 97 -19.34 -6.33 1.60
C GLY A 97 -20.69 -6.26 0.88
N GLY A 98 -20.73 -6.28 -0.46
CA GLY A 98 -21.95 -6.22 -1.26
C GLY A 98 -22.42 -4.79 -1.63
N ALA A 99 -21.64 -3.76 -1.30
CA ALA A 99 -21.92 -2.37 -1.69
C ALA A 99 -20.78 -1.75 -2.54
N GLY A 100 -20.03 -2.62 -3.23
CA GLY A 100 -18.87 -2.25 -4.05
C GLY A 100 -17.56 -2.16 -3.24
N VAL A 101 -16.45 -1.97 -3.96
CA VAL A 101 -15.09 -1.98 -3.39
C VAL A 101 -14.30 -0.75 -3.84
N LEU A 102 -13.74 0.00 -2.89
CA LEU A 102 -12.78 1.06 -3.14
C LEU A 102 -11.35 0.50 -3.13
N ARG A 103 -10.67 0.56 -4.27
CA ARG A 103 -9.23 0.31 -4.41
C ARG A 103 -8.46 1.59 -4.04
N LEU A 104 -7.77 1.56 -2.91
CA LEU A 104 -7.08 2.71 -2.33
C LEU A 104 -5.59 2.39 -2.11
N TYR A 105 -4.72 2.87 -3.00
CA TYR A 105 -3.31 2.48 -3.01
C TYR A 105 -2.39 3.57 -3.59
N GLY A 106 -1.07 3.38 -3.51
CA GLY A 106 -0.08 4.34 -3.98
C GLY A 106 0.08 4.33 -5.51
N ASN A 107 0.39 5.47 -6.11
CA ASN A 107 0.56 5.60 -7.55
C ASN A 107 1.91 5.04 -8.04
N TYR A 108 1.94 3.73 -8.25
CA TYR A 108 3.06 2.99 -8.87
C TYR A 108 2.54 2.18 -10.05
N GLY A 109 3.23 2.22 -11.18
CA GLY A 109 2.72 1.66 -12.43
C GLY A 109 2.34 0.17 -12.36
N GLY A 110 3.12 -0.64 -11.63
CA GLY A 110 2.79 -2.06 -11.43
C GLY A 110 1.59 -2.28 -10.53
N ASP A 111 1.37 -1.43 -9.52
CA ASP A 111 0.20 -1.51 -8.65
C ASP A 111 -1.04 -1.05 -9.42
N VAL A 112 -0.95 0.06 -10.16
CA VAL A 112 -2.03 0.61 -11.01
C VAL A 112 -2.48 -0.42 -12.04
N MET A 113 -1.56 -0.95 -12.84
CA MET A 113 -1.88 -1.94 -13.87
C MET A 113 -2.59 -3.16 -13.28
N ASN A 114 -2.06 -3.73 -12.18
CA ASN A 114 -2.62 -4.95 -11.62
C ASN A 114 -3.98 -4.72 -10.93
N PHE A 115 -4.16 -3.59 -10.24
CA PHE A 115 -5.45 -3.27 -9.63
C PHE A 115 -6.51 -2.91 -10.65
N ASP A 116 -6.13 -2.24 -11.75
CA ASP A 116 -7.04 -1.93 -12.85
C ASP A 116 -7.57 -3.22 -13.48
N MET A 117 -6.67 -4.14 -13.84
CA MET A 117 -7.04 -5.46 -14.36
C MET A 117 -7.87 -6.29 -13.36
N ALA A 118 -7.54 -6.26 -12.07
CA ALA A 118 -8.32 -6.94 -11.04
C ALA A 118 -9.73 -6.35 -10.89
N GLY A 119 -9.88 -5.03 -11.05
CA GLY A 119 -11.18 -4.37 -11.10
C GLY A 119 -12.02 -4.82 -12.30
N GLU A 120 -11.42 -4.85 -13.49
CA GLU A 120 -12.09 -5.36 -14.70
C GLU A 120 -12.56 -6.81 -14.52
N MET A 121 -11.78 -7.67 -13.87
CA MET A 121 -12.19 -9.04 -13.55
C MET A 121 -13.40 -9.08 -12.62
N LEU A 122 -13.43 -8.23 -11.59
CA LEU A 122 -14.53 -8.18 -10.63
C LEU A 122 -15.80 -7.55 -11.20
N GLU A 123 -15.68 -6.65 -12.17
CA GLU A 123 -16.84 -6.15 -12.92
C GLU A 123 -17.54 -7.28 -13.68
N MET A 124 -16.80 -8.28 -14.18
CA MET A 124 -17.39 -9.50 -14.78
C MET A 124 -18.07 -10.41 -13.75
N GLU A 125 -17.81 -10.20 -12.46
CA GLU A 125 -18.45 -10.88 -11.32
C GLU A 125 -19.57 -10.03 -10.70
N ASP A 126 -20.04 -8.98 -11.40
CA ASP A 126 -21.05 -8.01 -10.93
C ASP A 126 -20.63 -7.25 -9.65
N VAL A 127 -19.33 -7.08 -9.41
CA VAL A 127 -18.80 -6.31 -8.29
C VAL A 127 -18.32 -4.93 -8.77
N GLU A 128 -19.10 -3.90 -8.45
CA GLU A 128 -18.72 -2.51 -8.73
C GLU A 128 -17.47 -2.11 -7.93
N SER A 129 -16.53 -1.42 -8.57
CA SER A 129 -15.35 -0.90 -7.90
C SER A 129 -14.96 0.50 -8.37
N SER A 130 -14.28 1.24 -7.51
CA SER A 130 -13.68 2.54 -7.82
C SER A 130 -12.22 2.56 -7.39
N THR A 131 -11.46 3.56 -7.86
CA THR A 131 -10.04 3.72 -7.53
C THR A 131 -9.79 5.12 -6.99
N VAL A 132 -9.02 5.20 -5.91
CA VAL A 132 -8.35 6.43 -5.47
C VAL A 132 -6.86 6.14 -5.36
N LEU A 133 -6.09 6.83 -6.20
CA LEU A 133 -4.63 6.77 -6.17
C LEU A 133 -4.10 7.84 -5.23
N LEU A 134 -3.13 7.46 -4.41
CA LEU A 134 -2.32 8.45 -3.72
C LEU A 134 -1.15 8.92 -4.57
N ALA A 135 -1.03 10.24 -4.67
CA ALA A 135 0.00 10.94 -5.42
C ALA A 135 0.53 12.13 -4.58
N ASP A 136 0.89 11.83 -3.32
CA ASP A 136 1.22 12.82 -2.29
C ASP A 136 2.71 13.21 -2.25
N ASP A 137 3.60 12.45 -2.90
CA ASP A 137 5.03 12.76 -2.92
C ASP A 137 5.35 13.99 -3.78
N VAL A 138 5.49 15.14 -3.13
CA VAL A 138 5.71 16.42 -3.82
C VAL A 138 7.09 16.55 -4.46
N ALA A 139 8.04 15.66 -4.13
CA ALA A 139 9.37 15.65 -4.73
C ALA A 139 9.42 14.83 -6.04
N SER A 140 8.46 13.94 -6.26
CA SER A 140 8.49 13.02 -7.40
C SER A 140 8.00 13.61 -8.73
N ALA A 141 7.17 14.65 -8.69
CA ALA A 141 6.72 15.37 -9.87
C ALA A 141 6.27 16.80 -9.53
N SER A 142 6.30 17.67 -10.55
CA SER A 142 5.90 19.07 -10.45
C SER A 142 4.43 19.22 -10.01
N LYS A 143 4.03 20.43 -9.60
CA LYS A 143 2.62 20.70 -9.26
C LYS A 143 1.69 20.55 -10.47
N GLN A 144 2.20 20.84 -11.66
CA GLN A 144 1.48 20.73 -12.94
C GLN A 144 1.24 19.27 -13.33
N GLU A 145 2.06 18.35 -12.85
CA GLU A 145 2.00 16.91 -13.12
C GLU A 145 1.71 16.14 -11.83
N ARG A 146 0.83 16.68 -10.99
CA ARG A 146 0.52 16.13 -9.67
C ARG A 146 0.04 14.67 -9.75
N GLU A 147 -0.63 14.30 -10.83
CA GLU A 147 -1.12 12.96 -11.12
C GLU A 147 -0.02 11.93 -11.39
N LYS A 148 1.21 12.39 -11.69
CA LYS A 148 2.38 11.52 -11.88
C LYS A 148 3.16 11.31 -10.59
N ARG A 149 2.77 11.97 -9.48
CA ARG A 149 3.48 11.83 -8.22
C ARG A 149 3.33 10.43 -7.65
N ARG A 150 4.38 9.93 -7.00
CA ARG A 150 4.36 8.69 -6.22
C ARG A 150 3.39 8.82 -5.05
N GLY A 151 2.80 7.70 -4.65
CA GLY A 151 2.02 7.60 -3.41
C GLY A 151 2.87 7.06 -2.27
N VAL A 152 3.00 7.79 -1.17
CA VAL A 152 3.91 7.46 -0.06
C VAL A 152 3.17 7.51 1.28
N ALA A 153 3.77 8.09 2.32
CA ALA A 153 3.28 8.04 3.69
C ALA A 153 1.87 8.59 3.92
N GLY A 154 1.34 9.46 3.04
CA GLY A 154 0.00 10.02 3.18
C GLY A 154 -1.12 8.98 3.18
N MET A 155 -0.87 7.75 2.69
CA MET A 155 -1.91 6.72 2.52
C MET A 155 -2.59 6.32 3.81
N VAL A 156 -1.87 6.40 4.93
CA VAL A 156 -2.40 6.05 6.25
C VAL A 156 -3.60 6.92 6.63
N TYR A 157 -3.61 8.19 6.23
CA TYR A 157 -4.74 9.09 6.47
C TYR A 157 -5.93 8.74 5.58
N ALA A 158 -5.67 8.42 4.31
CA ALA A 158 -6.70 8.00 3.38
C ALA A 158 -7.35 6.68 3.84
N PHE A 159 -6.57 5.70 4.29
CA PHE A 159 -7.08 4.44 4.85
C PHE A 159 -8.02 4.70 6.03
N LYS A 160 -7.61 5.55 6.98
CA LYS A 160 -8.42 5.87 8.16
C LYS A 160 -9.72 6.59 7.83
N ILE A 161 -9.67 7.56 6.93
CA ILE A 161 -10.82 8.39 6.60
C ILE A 161 -11.80 7.61 5.71
N ALA A 162 -11.32 6.88 4.70
CA ALA A 162 -12.15 6.02 3.86
C ALA A 162 -12.78 4.89 4.66
N GLY A 163 -11.99 4.19 5.50
CA GLY A 163 -12.48 3.12 6.36
C GLY A 163 -13.54 3.61 7.36
N ALA A 164 -13.38 4.81 7.94
CA ALA A 164 -14.41 5.40 8.79
C ALA A 164 -15.71 5.67 8.02
N ALA A 165 -15.61 6.31 6.85
CA ALA A 165 -16.77 6.60 6.01
C ALA A 165 -17.51 5.32 5.56
N ALA A 166 -16.77 4.24 5.29
CA ALA A 166 -17.34 2.94 4.98
C ALA A 166 -18.04 2.29 6.17
N GLU A 167 -17.48 2.37 7.39
CA GLU A 167 -18.14 1.86 8.61
C GLU A 167 -19.45 2.61 8.96
N GLU A 168 -19.62 3.83 8.46
CA GLU A 168 -20.88 4.58 8.52
C GLU A 168 -21.91 4.13 7.46
N MET A 169 -21.61 3.08 6.67
CA MET A 169 -22.47 2.53 5.62
C MET A 169 -22.77 3.51 4.48
N ASN A 170 -21.88 4.47 4.22
CA ASN A 170 -21.94 5.31 3.03
C ASN A 170 -21.77 4.45 1.76
N ASN A 171 -22.41 4.86 0.66
CA ASN A 171 -22.27 4.19 -0.63
C ASN A 171 -20.89 4.41 -1.27
N LEU A 172 -20.54 3.59 -2.27
CA LEU A 172 -19.23 3.62 -2.93
C LEU A 172 -18.85 5.00 -3.45
N ASN A 173 -19.78 5.73 -4.07
CA ASN A 173 -19.53 7.07 -4.60
C ASN A 173 -19.14 8.07 -3.50
N GLU A 174 -19.84 8.06 -2.36
CA GLU A 174 -19.53 8.98 -1.26
C GLU A 174 -18.22 8.61 -0.57
N VAL A 175 -17.95 7.31 -0.35
CA VAL A 175 -16.67 6.83 0.20
C VAL A 175 -15.51 7.22 -0.73
N THR A 176 -15.67 7.05 -2.05
CA THR A 176 -14.69 7.45 -3.06
C THR A 176 -14.45 8.96 -3.03
N ARG A 177 -15.50 9.77 -2.97
CA ARG A 177 -15.40 11.23 -2.91
C ARG A 177 -14.63 11.70 -1.67
N ILE A 178 -14.90 11.10 -0.51
CA ILE A 178 -14.23 11.41 0.76
C ILE A 178 -12.75 10.98 0.71
N ALA A 179 -12.47 9.77 0.21
CA ALA A 179 -11.12 9.25 0.06
C ALA A 179 -10.29 10.13 -0.91
N GLN A 180 -10.86 10.50 -2.06
CA GLN A 180 -10.20 11.37 -3.04
C GLN A 180 -9.90 12.75 -2.45
N LYS A 181 -10.85 13.36 -1.74
CA LYS A 181 -10.62 14.64 -1.05
C LYS A 181 -9.48 14.54 -0.04
N THR A 182 -9.35 13.41 0.65
CA THR A 182 -8.25 13.16 1.59
C THR A 182 -6.92 13.01 0.87
N ALA A 183 -6.88 12.21 -0.20
CA ALA A 183 -5.69 12.02 -1.04
C ALA A 183 -5.20 13.35 -1.62
N ASP A 184 -6.11 14.18 -2.12
CA ASP A 184 -5.81 15.51 -2.67
C ASP A 184 -5.22 16.50 -1.64
N ALA A 185 -5.54 16.30 -0.35
CA ALA A 185 -5.04 17.14 0.73
C ALA A 185 -3.66 16.69 1.24
N CYS A 186 -3.26 15.44 0.96
CA CYS A 186 -1.98 14.89 1.42
C CYS A 186 -0.80 15.41 0.59
N HIS A 187 0.23 15.86 1.28
CA HIS A 187 1.50 16.31 0.69
C HIS A 187 2.64 15.80 1.57
N SER A 188 3.51 15.00 0.98
CA SER A 188 4.61 14.32 1.67
C SER A 188 5.93 14.59 0.97
N VAL A 189 7.01 14.64 1.76
CA VAL A 189 8.38 14.66 1.26
C VAL A 189 9.26 13.82 2.17
N GLY A 190 10.09 12.97 1.57
CA GLY A 190 11.04 12.11 2.27
C GLY A 190 12.48 12.57 2.10
N ALA A 191 13.35 12.08 2.97
CA ALA A 191 14.80 12.14 2.78
C ALA A 191 15.44 10.83 3.27
N ALA A 192 16.51 10.41 2.61
CA ALA A 192 17.27 9.21 2.96
C ALA A 192 18.69 9.58 3.40
N LEU A 193 19.17 8.90 4.45
CA LEU A 193 20.55 9.03 4.94
C LEU A 193 21.41 7.81 4.60
N THR A 194 20.76 6.67 4.35
CA THR A 194 21.41 5.40 4.03
C THR A 194 20.53 4.63 3.06
N PRO A 195 21.10 3.78 2.20
CA PRO A 195 20.33 2.93 1.32
C PRO A 195 19.61 1.81 2.08
N CYS A 196 18.49 1.35 1.52
CA CYS A 196 17.87 0.09 1.95
C CYS A 196 18.60 -1.11 1.29
N THR A 197 18.39 -2.30 1.86
CA THR A 197 18.87 -3.56 1.27
C THR A 197 17.69 -4.50 1.16
N VAL A 198 17.32 -4.83 -0.08
CA VAL A 198 16.31 -5.85 -0.39
C VAL A 198 16.89 -7.22 -0.05
N PRO A 199 16.17 -8.09 0.70
CA PRO A 199 16.66 -9.40 1.10
C PRO A 199 17.24 -10.23 -0.04
N GLN A 200 16.51 -10.33 -1.15
CA GLN A 200 16.92 -11.11 -2.33
C GLN A 200 18.16 -10.52 -3.03
N ALA A 201 18.37 -9.20 -2.97
CA ALA A 201 19.50 -8.54 -3.62
C ALA A 201 20.82 -8.76 -2.88
N GLY A 202 20.81 -9.08 -1.58
CA GLY A 202 22.05 -9.35 -0.84
C GLY A 202 22.82 -8.11 -0.36
N LYS A 203 22.67 -6.99 -1.07
CA LYS A 203 23.47 -5.76 -0.97
C LYS A 203 22.60 -4.50 -1.16
N PRO A 204 23.07 -3.32 -0.72
CA PRO A 204 22.43 -2.05 -1.07
C PRO A 204 22.23 -1.91 -2.58
N THR A 205 21.06 -1.43 -3.00
CA THR A 205 20.73 -1.22 -4.42
C THR A 205 21.30 0.10 -4.96
N PHE A 206 21.72 1.00 -4.07
CA PHE A 206 22.39 2.27 -4.34
C PHE A 206 23.30 2.63 -3.15
N GLU A 207 24.15 3.64 -3.32
CA GLU A 207 25.05 4.12 -2.27
C GLU A 207 24.71 5.58 -1.89
N ILE A 208 24.77 5.87 -0.59
CA ILE A 208 24.79 7.22 -0.01
C ILE A 208 26.00 7.25 0.91
N SER A 209 26.91 8.20 0.72
CA SER A 209 28.13 8.30 1.52
C SER A 209 27.81 8.71 2.97
N ASP A 210 28.70 8.38 3.92
CA ASP A 210 28.50 8.64 5.36
C ASP A 210 28.21 10.11 5.73
N ASP A 211 28.62 11.06 4.88
CA ASP A 211 28.40 12.50 5.08
C ASP A 211 27.38 13.11 4.10
N GLU A 212 26.60 12.28 3.41
CA GLU A 212 25.58 12.67 2.44
C GLU A 212 24.14 12.36 2.89
N MET A 213 23.19 12.99 2.22
CA MET A 213 21.76 12.70 2.29
C MET A 213 21.15 12.87 0.90
N GLU A 214 20.00 12.25 0.68
CA GLU A 214 19.21 12.39 -0.54
C GLU A 214 17.80 12.87 -0.22
N MET A 215 17.43 14.00 -0.80
CA MET A 215 16.12 14.62 -0.63
C MET A 215 15.17 14.11 -1.71
N GLY A 216 13.98 13.66 -1.31
CA GLY A 216 12.94 13.19 -2.22
C GLY A 216 13.17 11.77 -2.76
N MET A 217 14.02 10.97 -2.13
CA MET A 217 14.16 9.54 -2.50
C MET A 217 12.82 8.82 -2.33
N GLY A 218 12.46 7.98 -3.30
CA GLY A 218 11.25 7.16 -3.26
C GLY A 218 11.36 6.01 -2.27
N ILE A 219 10.21 5.42 -1.91
CA ILE A 219 10.14 4.36 -0.89
C ILE A 219 10.80 3.04 -1.34
N HIS A 220 11.02 2.86 -2.65
CA HIS A 220 11.74 1.70 -3.20
C HIS A 220 13.21 2.01 -3.51
N GLY A 221 13.70 3.21 -3.15
CA GLY A 221 15.04 3.68 -3.45
C GLY A 221 15.17 4.38 -4.81
N GLU A 222 14.07 4.77 -5.43
CA GLU A 222 14.10 5.59 -6.64
C GLU A 222 14.80 6.93 -6.38
N PRO A 223 15.62 7.44 -7.32
CA PRO A 223 16.34 8.70 -7.13
C PRO A 223 15.43 9.86 -6.70
N GLY A 224 15.97 10.70 -5.83
CA GLY A 224 15.34 11.93 -5.38
C GLY A 224 15.66 13.14 -6.23
N VAL A 225 15.28 14.32 -5.73
CA VAL A 225 15.49 15.61 -6.42
C VAL A 225 16.91 16.14 -6.26
N TRP A 226 17.61 15.76 -5.18
CA TRP A 226 18.97 16.20 -4.91
C TRP A 226 19.69 15.28 -3.92
N ARG A 227 20.99 15.08 -4.15
CA ARG A 227 21.92 14.40 -3.24
C ARG A 227 23.11 15.31 -2.92
N GLY A 228 23.54 15.31 -1.66
CA GLY A 228 24.80 15.94 -1.26
C GLY A 228 24.97 15.97 0.25
N LYS A 229 25.88 16.82 0.76
CA LYS A 229 26.28 16.80 2.17
C LYS A 229 25.09 16.95 3.13
N LEU A 230 25.10 16.14 4.19
CA LEU A 230 24.10 16.16 5.25
C LEU A 230 23.91 17.58 5.77
N LYS A 231 22.67 18.05 5.70
CA LYS A 231 22.30 19.39 6.18
C LYS A 231 21.87 19.30 7.64
N LYS A 232 22.32 20.26 8.46
CA LYS A 232 21.79 20.43 9.82
C LYS A 232 20.36 20.94 9.72
N ARG A 233 19.49 20.50 10.64
CA ARG A 233 18.18 21.11 10.83
C ARG A 233 18.35 22.58 11.22
N THR A 234 18.13 23.50 10.30
CA THR A 234 18.01 24.93 10.61
C THR A 234 16.59 25.19 11.11
N ARG A 235 16.46 25.79 12.29
CA ARG A 235 15.18 26.28 12.80
C ARG A 235 14.74 27.52 12.04
#